data_AF-A0A7S0IZU3-F1
#
_entry.id   AF-A0A7S0IZU3-F1
#
_cell.length_a   1.000
_cell.length_b   1.000
_cell.length_c   1.000
_cell.angle_alpha   90.00
_cell.angle_beta   90.00
_cell.angle_gamma   90.00
#
_symmetry.space_group_name_H-M   'P 1'
#
loop_
_entity.id
_entity.type
_entity.pdbx_description
1 polymer ?
#
loop_
_entity_poly.entity_id
_entity_poly.type
_entity_poly.pdbx_seq_one_letter_code
_entity_poly.pdbx_strand_id
1 'polypeptide(L)'
;KTIWKAGSVQEVAWANNANHGGGYAYRLCKKGAGPHEGVTEQCFQRGHLAFAGDTSEILWTSRFGANRSKSTRVPIPRVTASGNVTTPRGSMWARVPIPACRLTGADMRWPADQCRDADCAGCCATVPAEFAGRPRYNLSWWRAQDCVAGCADNGAPGSCPDGKVQFAPPLPGLASLWSSWCWGDAPRDKALGDSPTPGCTPGSHDANPMIKVNIVDHVVVPATMPAGEYLLSWRWDAEQTKQVWQNCADVTISH
;
A
#
# COMPACT_ATOMS: atom_id res chain seq x y z
N LYS A 1 -24.54 -0.24 -0.22
CA LYS A 1 -24.35 -0.48 1.23
C LYS A 1 -24.26 -1.97 1.44
N THR A 2 -23.25 -2.45 2.15
CA THR A 2 -22.96 -3.88 2.27
C THR A 2 -23.52 -4.40 3.61
N ILE A 3 -24.13 -5.58 3.59
CA ILE A 3 -24.66 -6.25 4.79
C ILE A 3 -23.69 -7.36 5.17
N TRP A 4 -23.20 -7.34 6.41
CA TRP A 4 -22.32 -8.36 6.97
C TRP A 4 -23.04 -9.10 8.09
N LYS A 5 -22.89 -10.43 8.13
CA LYS A 5 -23.46 -11.24 9.20
C LYS A 5 -22.52 -11.26 10.41
N ALA A 6 -23.03 -11.10 11.63
CA ALA A 6 -22.26 -11.34 12.83
C ALA A 6 -21.74 -12.79 12.88
N GLY A 7 -20.51 -12.99 13.34
CA GLY A 7 -19.89 -14.33 13.42
C GLY A 7 -19.40 -14.87 12.07
N SER A 8 -19.36 -14.04 11.02
CA SER A 8 -18.93 -14.46 9.68
C SER A 8 -17.56 -13.88 9.32
N VAL A 9 -16.97 -14.46 8.27
CA VAL A 9 -15.78 -13.92 7.61
C VAL A 9 -16.25 -13.04 6.45
N GLN A 10 -15.67 -11.85 6.32
CA GLN A 10 -16.03 -10.86 5.33
C GLN A 10 -14.82 -10.47 4.49
N GLU A 11 -15.03 -10.39 3.17
CA GLU A 11 -14.02 -9.91 2.24
C GLU A 11 -13.91 -8.39 2.30
N VAL A 12 -12.69 -7.89 2.34
CA VAL A 12 -12.34 -6.48 2.25
C VAL A 12 -11.20 -6.31 1.27
N ALA A 13 -11.15 -5.18 0.58
CA ALA A 13 -10.10 -4.91 -0.38
C ALA A 13 -9.61 -3.47 -0.24
N TRP A 14 -8.33 -3.28 -0.53
CA TRP A 14 -7.74 -1.96 -0.62
C TRP A 14 -6.72 -1.93 -1.76
N ALA A 15 -6.49 -0.73 -2.28
CA ALA A 15 -5.41 -0.45 -3.20
C ALA A 15 -4.73 0.83 -2.72
N ASN A 16 -3.42 0.92 -2.91
CA ASN A 16 -2.66 2.12 -2.65
C ASN A 16 -2.09 2.66 -3.95
N ASN A 17 -1.91 3.98 -4.04
CA ASN A 17 -1.20 4.63 -5.15
C ASN A 17 0.21 5.11 -4.77
N ALA A 18 0.51 5.12 -3.48
CA ALA A 18 1.83 5.38 -2.94
C ALA A 18 2.10 4.30 -1.90
N ASN A 19 3.22 3.59 -2.02
CA ASN A 19 3.61 2.57 -1.05
C ASN A 19 4.52 3.21 0.00
N HIS A 20 3.99 3.45 1.20
CA HIS A 20 4.74 4.03 2.32
C HIS A 20 5.14 3.00 3.40
N GLY A 21 5.13 1.71 3.04
CA GLY A 21 5.43 0.60 3.96
C GLY A 21 4.50 0.56 5.17
N GLY A 22 4.93 -0.01 6.28
CA GLY A 22 4.16 0.01 7.54
C GLY A 22 3.02 -1.00 7.62
N GLY A 23 1.98 -0.66 8.37
CA GLY A 23 0.93 -1.60 8.76
C GLY A 23 -0.47 -1.03 8.69
N TYR A 24 -1.43 -1.91 8.39
CA TYR A 24 -2.84 -1.55 8.27
C TYR A 24 -3.77 -2.44 9.10
N ALA A 25 -4.94 -1.91 9.42
CA ALA A 25 -5.97 -2.60 10.19
C ALA A 25 -7.38 -2.24 9.69
N TYR A 26 -8.31 -3.17 9.92
CA TYR A 26 -9.74 -2.96 9.71
C TYR A 26 -10.46 -2.82 11.04
N ARG A 27 -11.38 -1.85 11.12
CA ARG A 27 -12.02 -1.45 12.38
C ARG A 27 -13.48 -1.11 12.15
N LEU A 28 -14.39 -1.54 13.01
CA LEU A 28 -15.82 -1.19 12.94
C LEU A 28 -16.22 -0.27 14.10
N CYS A 29 -16.84 0.86 13.78
CA CYS A 29 -17.47 1.73 14.77
C CYS A 29 -18.97 1.77 14.55
N LYS A 30 -19.75 1.50 15.61
CA LYS A 30 -21.21 1.58 15.55
C LYS A 30 -21.64 3.04 15.49
N LYS A 31 -22.53 3.36 14.54
CA LYS A 31 -23.15 4.68 14.40
C LYS A 31 -24.36 4.82 15.34
N GLY A 32 -24.60 6.04 15.78
CA GLY A 32 -25.84 6.46 16.44
C GLY A 32 -26.99 6.62 15.43
N ALA A 33 -27.95 7.50 15.74
CA ALA A 33 -29.09 7.75 14.86
C ALA A 33 -28.69 8.51 13.59
N GLY A 34 -27.69 9.40 13.68
CA GLY A 34 -27.13 10.13 12.54
C GLY A 34 -26.02 9.38 11.78
N PRO A 35 -25.68 9.81 10.55
CA PRO A 35 -24.73 9.13 9.67
C PRO A 35 -23.29 9.08 10.19
N HIS A 36 -22.92 9.96 11.12
CA HIS A 36 -21.61 9.97 11.79
C HIS A 36 -21.74 10.12 13.32
N GLU A 37 -22.95 9.97 13.85
CA GLU A 37 -23.19 10.15 15.28
C GLU A 37 -22.45 9.09 16.08
N GLY A 38 -21.72 9.51 17.12
CA GLY A 38 -20.94 8.61 17.98
C GLY A 38 -19.68 8.02 17.33
N VAL A 39 -19.38 8.37 16.07
CA VAL A 39 -18.17 7.89 15.38
C VAL A 39 -16.95 8.67 15.84
N THR A 40 -16.03 7.99 16.54
CA THR A 40 -14.76 8.57 17.04
C THR A 40 -13.61 7.60 16.82
N GLU A 41 -12.36 8.09 16.87
CA GLU A 41 -11.17 7.22 16.82
C GLU A 41 -11.17 6.21 17.99
N GLN A 42 -11.61 6.62 19.18
CA GLN A 42 -11.74 5.71 20.32
C GLN A 42 -12.77 4.59 20.07
N CYS A 43 -13.84 4.88 19.31
CA CYS A 43 -14.80 3.87 18.88
C CYS A 43 -14.16 2.86 17.92
N PHE A 44 -13.39 3.32 16.93
CA PHE A 44 -12.63 2.43 16.04
C PHE A 44 -11.60 1.59 16.77
N GLN A 45 -10.90 2.17 17.76
CA GLN A 45 -9.93 1.44 18.58
C GLN A 45 -10.57 0.26 19.34
N ARG A 46 -11.83 0.39 19.78
CA ARG A 46 -12.59 -0.72 20.39
C ARG A 46 -13.09 -1.75 19.38
N GLY A 47 -13.09 -1.42 18.10
CA GLY A 47 -13.68 -2.21 17.03
C GLY A 47 -12.69 -2.86 16.08
N HIS A 48 -11.43 -3.06 16.47
CA HIS A 48 -10.46 -3.78 15.63
C HIS A 48 -10.96 -5.17 15.27
N LEU A 49 -10.87 -5.51 13.99
CA LEU A 49 -11.19 -6.82 13.47
C LEU A 49 -9.92 -7.67 13.34
N ALA A 50 -10.06 -8.96 13.64
CA ALA A 50 -9.02 -9.93 13.35
C ALA A 50 -9.05 -10.29 11.86
N PHE A 51 -7.89 -10.54 11.28
CA PHE A 51 -7.81 -11.16 9.96
C PHE A 51 -8.14 -12.66 10.06
N ALA A 52 -8.82 -13.19 9.06
CA ALA A 52 -9.07 -14.62 8.91
C ALA A 52 -7.90 -15.28 8.17
N GLY A 53 -7.32 -16.31 8.77
CA GLY A 53 -6.16 -17.04 8.22
C GLY A 53 -4.87 -16.23 8.20
N ASP A 54 -3.92 -16.67 7.39
CA ASP A 54 -2.56 -16.15 7.25
C ASP A 54 -2.22 -15.71 5.82
N THR A 55 -3.23 -15.61 4.94
CA THR A 55 -3.05 -15.22 3.53
C THR A 55 -3.89 -14.01 3.15
N SER A 56 -3.29 -13.09 2.39
CA SER A 56 -4.01 -12.10 1.58
C SER A 56 -4.08 -12.60 0.13
N GLU A 57 -4.82 -11.92 -0.74
CA GLU A 57 -4.81 -12.20 -2.17
C GLU A 57 -4.45 -10.94 -2.96
N ILE A 58 -3.65 -11.10 -4.01
CA ILE A 58 -3.48 -10.11 -5.06
C ILE A 58 -4.62 -10.28 -6.06
N LEU A 59 -5.50 -9.28 -6.15
CA LEU A 59 -6.53 -9.21 -7.18
C LEU A 59 -6.06 -8.31 -8.32
N TRP A 60 -5.77 -8.95 -9.45
CA TRP A 60 -5.40 -8.27 -10.69
C TRP A 60 -6.65 -7.97 -11.52
N THR A 61 -6.85 -6.72 -11.93
CA THR A 61 -7.93 -6.33 -12.86
C THR A 61 -7.32 -5.80 -14.17
N SER A 62 -7.67 -6.41 -15.30
CA SER A 62 -7.25 -5.91 -16.61
C SER A 62 -7.86 -4.52 -16.86
N ARG A 63 -7.02 -3.51 -17.14
CA ARG A 63 -7.25 -2.10 -17.56
C ARG A 63 -8.66 -1.49 -17.35
N PHE A 64 -8.73 -0.24 -16.90
CA PHE A 64 -9.94 0.59 -17.02
C PHE A 64 -10.49 0.52 -18.46
N GLY A 65 -11.71 -0.03 -18.63
CA GLY A 65 -12.37 -0.21 -19.93
C GLY A 65 -12.16 -1.57 -20.63
N ALA A 66 -11.30 -2.46 -20.10
CA ALA A 66 -11.26 -3.86 -20.53
C ALA A 66 -12.24 -4.70 -19.72
N ASN A 67 -12.75 -5.77 -20.33
CA ASN A 67 -13.79 -6.62 -19.79
C ASN A 67 -13.40 -7.16 -18.38
N ARG A 68 -14.10 -6.71 -17.33
CA ARG A 68 -13.85 -7.06 -15.91
C ARG A 68 -13.95 -8.56 -15.61
N SER A 69 -14.35 -9.37 -16.58
CA SER A 69 -14.50 -10.82 -16.50
C SER A 69 -13.18 -11.61 -16.51
N LYS A 70 -12.02 -10.95 -16.63
CA LYS A 70 -10.70 -11.59 -16.50
C LYS A 70 -9.91 -11.01 -15.32
N SER A 71 -10.44 -11.15 -14.11
CA SER A 71 -9.65 -10.93 -12.89
C SER A 71 -8.94 -12.21 -12.47
N THR A 72 -7.70 -12.10 -12.00
CA THR A 72 -6.95 -13.22 -11.42
C THR A 72 -6.67 -12.91 -9.96
N ARG A 73 -6.90 -13.90 -9.09
CA ARG A 73 -6.55 -13.86 -7.66
C ARG A 73 -5.36 -14.76 -7.40
N VAL A 74 -4.35 -14.24 -6.72
CA VAL A 74 -3.17 -15.03 -6.33
C VAL A 74 -2.98 -14.89 -4.82
N PRO A 75 -3.00 -16.00 -4.05
CA PRO A 75 -2.77 -15.95 -2.63
C PRO A 75 -1.31 -15.57 -2.33
N ILE A 76 -1.12 -14.76 -1.30
CA ILE A 76 0.17 -14.35 -0.78
C ILE A 76 0.20 -14.49 0.74
N PRO A 77 1.34 -14.86 1.35
CA PRO A 77 1.46 -14.88 2.80
C PRO A 77 1.27 -13.47 3.37
N ARG A 78 0.45 -13.35 4.42
CA ARG A 78 0.22 -12.13 5.20
C ARG A 78 0.99 -12.22 6.52
N VAL A 79 1.76 -11.18 6.80
CA VAL A 79 2.44 -11.04 8.09
C VAL A 79 1.60 -10.13 8.99
N THR A 80 1.25 -10.62 10.18
CA THR A 80 0.48 -9.85 11.17
C THR A 80 1.29 -9.55 12.42
N ALA A 81 0.96 -8.45 13.08
CA ALA A 81 1.44 -8.09 14.40
C ALA A 81 0.25 -8.01 15.37
N SER A 82 0.43 -8.49 16.59
CA SER A 82 -0.58 -8.42 17.65
C SER A 82 0.06 -8.47 19.05
N GLY A 83 -0.77 -8.51 20.10
CA GLY A 83 -0.30 -8.57 21.48
C GLY A 83 0.26 -7.23 21.97
N ASN A 84 1.51 -7.25 22.45
CA ASN A 84 2.09 -6.11 23.16
C ASN A 84 2.75 -5.06 22.26
N VAL A 85 2.84 -5.33 20.95
CA VAL A 85 3.52 -4.48 19.96
C VAL A 85 2.57 -3.64 19.11
N THR A 86 1.27 -3.67 19.44
CA THR A 86 0.23 -2.95 18.69
C THR A 86 -0.44 -1.90 19.56
N THR A 87 -0.97 -0.88 18.91
CA THR A 87 -1.84 0.12 19.54
C THR A 87 -3.20 0.11 18.83
N PRO A 88 -4.31 -0.16 19.55
CA PRO A 88 -4.39 -0.57 20.95
C PRO A 88 -3.69 -1.92 21.21
N ARG A 89 -3.28 -2.15 22.45
CA ARG A 89 -2.68 -3.43 22.85
C ARG A 89 -3.66 -4.58 22.59
N GLY A 90 -3.17 -5.66 21.98
CA GLY A 90 -3.97 -6.83 21.61
C GLY A 90 -4.77 -6.66 20.32
N SER A 91 -4.76 -5.49 19.68
CA SER A 91 -5.28 -5.34 18.32
C SER A 91 -4.45 -6.13 17.31
N MET A 92 -5.02 -6.42 16.15
CA MET A 92 -4.31 -7.07 15.05
C MET A 92 -4.08 -6.06 13.93
N TRP A 93 -2.85 -6.05 13.41
CA TRP A 93 -2.42 -5.25 12.27
C TRP A 93 -1.75 -6.18 11.26
N ALA A 94 -1.89 -5.88 9.98
CA ALA A 94 -1.18 -6.56 8.91
C ALA A 94 -0.07 -5.65 8.37
N ARG A 95 1.10 -6.21 8.07
CA ARG A 95 2.14 -5.48 7.33
C ARG A 95 1.66 -5.28 5.90
N VAL A 96 1.89 -4.10 5.33
CA VAL A 96 1.71 -3.88 3.89
C VAL A 96 2.53 -4.92 3.12
N PRO A 97 1.90 -5.78 2.29
CA PRO A 97 2.58 -6.97 1.75
C PRO A 97 3.53 -6.65 0.58
N ILE A 98 3.61 -5.38 0.17
CA ILE A 98 4.44 -4.95 -0.94
C ILE A 98 5.70 -4.30 -0.36
N PRO A 99 6.88 -4.95 -0.42
CA PRO A 99 8.11 -4.35 0.05
C PRO A 99 8.47 -3.12 -0.78
N ALA A 100 8.97 -2.11 -0.09
CA ALA A 100 9.64 -0.98 -0.72
C ALA A 100 11.10 -1.32 -1.05
N CYS A 101 11.72 -0.52 -1.91
CA CYS A 101 13.15 -0.65 -2.20
C CYS A 101 13.96 0.23 -1.25
N ARG A 102 15.03 -0.32 -0.68
CA ARG A 102 16.05 0.39 0.09
C ARG A 102 17.07 1.05 -0.83
N LEU A 103 16.96 2.35 -1.03
CA LEU A 103 17.88 3.09 -1.91
C LEU A 103 18.77 4.04 -1.09
N THR A 104 20.03 4.13 -1.48
CA THR A 104 20.96 5.16 -1.01
C THR A 104 20.99 6.35 -1.98
N GLY A 105 21.52 7.49 -1.54
CA GLY A 105 21.77 8.63 -2.41
C GLY A 105 22.64 8.30 -3.64
N ALA A 106 23.52 7.30 -3.53
CA ALA A 106 24.35 6.80 -4.63
C ALA A 106 23.58 5.88 -5.60
N ASP A 107 22.49 5.23 -5.15
CA ASP A 107 21.61 4.40 -5.99
C ASP A 107 20.68 5.28 -6.85
N MET A 108 20.39 6.50 -6.40
CA MET A 108 19.70 7.51 -7.18
C MET A 108 20.68 8.13 -8.18
N ARG A 109 20.36 8.12 -9.49
CA ARG A 109 21.14 8.79 -10.56
C ARG A 109 21.06 10.32 -10.45
N TRP A 110 21.33 10.87 -9.28
CA TRP A 110 21.62 12.29 -9.06
C TRP A 110 23.05 12.57 -9.54
N PRO A 111 23.40 13.78 -10.02
CA PRO A 111 24.78 14.14 -10.33
C PRO A 111 25.73 13.66 -9.22
N ALA A 112 26.58 12.69 -9.59
CA ALA A 112 27.40 11.88 -8.69
C ALA A 112 28.44 12.70 -7.90
N ASP A 113 28.56 13.99 -8.20
CA ASP A 113 29.44 14.94 -7.54
C ASP A 113 28.80 15.62 -6.32
N GLN A 114 27.47 15.61 -6.16
CA GLN A 114 26.75 16.30 -5.08
C GLN A 114 26.27 15.38 -3.94
N CYS A 115 26.26 14.07 -4.16
CA CYS A 115 25.83 13.06 -3.17
C CYS A 115 26.98 12.13 -2.82
N ARG A 116 27.90 12.61 -1.98
CA ARG A 116 29.05 11.83 -1.48
C ARG A 116 28.81 11.18 -0.12
N ASP A 117 27.71 11.50 0.54
CA ASP A 117 27.41 10.96 1.86
C ASP A 117 26.69 9.61 1.77
N ALA A 118 27.06 8.70 2.68
CA ALA A 118 26.36 7.44 2.91
C ALA A 118 24.93 7.64 3.43
N ASP A 119 24.59 8.85 3.88
CA ASP A 119 23.31 9.19 4.50
C ASP A 119 22.44 10.07 3.59
N CYS A 120 21.26 9.52 3.29
CA CYS A 120 20.17 10.12 2.53
C CYS A 120 19.75 11.54 2.98
N ALA A 121 19.95 11.90 4.25
CA ALA A 121 19.55 13.19 4.80
C ALA A 121 20.43 14.37 4.30
N GLY A 122 21.71 14.13 4.04
CA GLY A 122 22.63 15.16 3.51
C GLY A 122 22.32 15.53 2.06
N CYS A 123 21.95 14.52 1.26
CA CYS A 123 21.62 14.65 -0.17
C CYS A 123 20.38 15.51 -0.46
N CYS A 124 19.38 15.53 0.43
CA CYS A 124 18.13 16.27 0.20
C CYS A 124 18.06 17.63 0.93
N ALA A 125 19.12 18.02 1.64
CA ALA A 125 19.20 19.31 2.33
C ALA A 125 19.49 20.48 1.37
N THR A 126 20.06 20.22 0.19
CA THR A 126 20.42 21.23 -0.80
C THR A 126 19.77 20.92 -2.15
N VAL A 127 18.76 21.71 -2.55
CA VAL A 127 18.35 21.75 -3.96
C VAL A 127 19.37 22.62 -4.71
N PRO A 128 20.14 22.10 -5.67
CA PRO A 128 21.17 22.88 -6.33
C PRO A 128 20.61 24.15 -6.96
N ALA A 129 21.27 25.28 -6.75
CA ALA A 129 20.82 26.61 -7.18
C ALA A 129 20.62 26.71 -8.71
N GLU A 130 21.34 25.90 -9.48
CA GLU A 130 21.20 25.76 -10.94
C GLU A 130 19.80 25.29 -11.41
N PHE A 131 18.96 24.78 -10.50
CA PHE A 131 17.58 24.40 -10.77
C PHE A 131 16.55 25.42 -10.26
N ALA A 132 16.98 26.46 -9.54
CA ALA A 132 16.14 27.56 -9.09
C ALA A 132 15.98 28.60 -10.23
N GLY A 133 15.12 28.33 -11.22
CA GLY A 133 14.84 29.37 -12.22
C GLY A 133 14.14 28.99 -13.53
N ARG A 134 13.64 27.76 -13.74
CA ARG A 134 12.92 27.46 -14.99
C ARG A 134 11.41 27.71 -14.84
N PRO A 135 10.75 28.47 -15.75
CA PRO A 135 9.40 28.99 -15.54
C PRO A 135 8.26 27.98 -15.81
N ARG A 136 8.57 26.71 -16.06
CA ARG A 136 7.55 25.66 -16.22
C ARG A 136 7.49 24.82 -14.94
N TYR A 137 6.47 25.06 -14.12
CA TYR A 137 6.04 24.19 -13.02
C TYR A 137 7.16 23.68 -12.10
N ASN A 138 7.59 24.49 -11.13
CA ASN A 138 8.28 24.12 -9.87
C ASN A 138 9.14 22.81 -9.86
N LEU A 139 10.01 22.65 -10.88
CA LEU A 139 10.83 21.45 -11.06
C LEU A 139 11.82 21.22 -9.89
N SER A 140 12.22 22.28 -9.19
CA SER A 140 13.06 22.22 -7.99
C SER A 140 12.34 21.55 -6.81
N TRP A 141 11.05 21.85 -6.60
CA TRP A 141 10.26 21.24 -5.54
C TRP A 141 9.94 19.77 -5.82
N TRP A 142 9.53 19.43 -7.05
CA TRP A 142 9.30 18.03 -7.42
C TRP A 142 10.57 17.19 -7.29
N ARG A 143 11.74 17.74 -7.66
CA ARG A 143 13.02 17.02 -7.51
C ARG A 143 13.46 16.88 -6.05
N ALA A 144 13.20 17.88 -5.21
CA ALA A 144 13.40 17.76 -3.76
C ALA A 144 12.47 16.69 -3.17
N GLN A 145 11.21 16.65 -3.64
CA GLN A 145 10.25 15.64 -3.25
C GLN A 145 10.68 14.24 -3.73
N ASP A 146 11.15 14.10 -4.96
CA ASP A 146 11.67 12.85 -5.52
C ASP A 146 12.94 12.39 -4.79
N CYS A 147 13.80 13.32 -4.35
CA CYS A 147 14.96 13.03 -3.50
C CYS A 147 14.53 12.52 -2.14
N VAL A 148 13.71 13.30 -1.40
CA VAL A 148 13.23 12.92 -0.06
C VAL A 148 12.44 11.62 -0.14
N ALA A 149 11.67 11.44 -1.20
CA ALA A 149 10.99 10.20 -1.50
C ALA A 149 11.99 9.07 -1.74
N GLY A 150 12.93 9.19 -2.67
CA GLY A 150 13.96 8.17 -2.91
C GLY A 150 14.74 7.77 -1.67
N CYS A 151 15.10 8.75 -0.85
CA CYS A 151 15.74 8.60 0.45
C CYS A 151 14.87 7.93 1.52
N ALA A 152 13.56 8.09 1.45
CA ALA A 152 12.59 7.41 2.29
C ALA A 152 12.08 6.12 1.65
N ASP A 153 12.88 5.50 0.76
CA ASP A 153 12.53 4.27 0.07
C ASP A 153 11.23 4.39 -0.77
N ASN A 154 11.06 5.57 -1.37
CA ASN A 154 9.82 6.05 -2.00
C ASN A 154 10.07 6.73 -3.38
N GLY A 155 11.26 6.60 -3.98
CA GLY A 155 11.66 7.22 -5.27
C GLY A 155 12.27 6.25 -6.30
N ALA A 156 12.28 6.64 -7.58
CA ALA A 156 12.40 5.75 -8.75
C ALA A 156 13.79 5.10 -8.97
N PRO A 157 13.82 3.75 -8.99
CA PRO A 157 13.85 3.06 -10.27
C PRO A 157 12.68 2.07 -10.44
N GLY A 158 12.35 1.72 -11.70
CA GLY A 158 11.25 0.82 -12.08
C GLY A 158 11.37 -0.63 -11.59
N SER A 159 12.41 -0.97 -10.83
CA SER A 159 12.61 -2.22 -10.08
C SER A 159 13.62 -1.99 -8.95
N CYS A 160 13.45 -2.67 -7.81
CA CYS A 160 14.50 -2.69 -6.77
C CYS A 160 15.75 -3.41 -7.31
N PRO A 161 16.96 -2.86 -7.16
CA PRO A 161 18.17 -3.63 -7.40
C PRO A 161 18.24 -4.87 -6.50
N ASP A 162 19.01 -5.88 -6.91
CA ASP A 162 19.17 -7.11 -6.14
C ASP A 162 19.64 -6.84 -4.71
N GLY A 163 19.01 -7.48 -3.74
CA GLY A 163 19.29 -7.29 -2.32
C GLY A 163 18.84 -5.93 -1.74
N LYS A 164 18.18 -5.07 -2.54
CA LYS A 164 17.69 -3.76 -2.10
C LYS A 164 16.19 -3.74 -1.81
N VAL A 165 15.58 -4.86 -1.43
CA VAL A 165 14.18 -4.91 -0.94
C VAL A 165 14.15 -4.82 0.59
N GLN A 166 13.15 -4.14 1.15
CA GLN A 166 12.99 -4.01 2.60
C GLN A 166 12.77 -5.37 3.28
N PHE A 167 12.08 -6.29 2.61
CA PHE A 167 11.86 -7.67 3.00
C PHE A 167 11.64 -8.55 1.77
N ALA A 168 11.76 -9.87 1.91
CA ALA A 168 11.55 -10.80 0.81
C ALA A 168 10.12 -10.64 0.25
N PRO A 169 9.96 -10.38 -1.06
CA PRO A 169 8.65 -10.17 -1.65
C PRO A 169 7.82 -11.46 -1.59
N PRO A 170 6.52 -11.41 -1.28
CA PRO A 170 5.70 -12.61 -1.15
C PRO A 170 5.37 -13.26 -2.51
N LEU A 171 5.67 -12.57 -3.62
CA LEU A 171 5.72 -13.13 -4.96
C LEU A 171 6.97 -12.61 -5.70
N PRO A 172 7.62 -13.41 -6.55
CA PRO A 172 8.72 -12.92 -7.38
C PRO A 172 8.34 -11.67 -8.18
N GLY A 173 9.15 -10.62 -8.08
CA GLY A 173 8.90 -9.33 -8.75
C GLY A 173 7.83 -8.45 -8.09
N LEU A 174 7.19 -8.88 -6.99
CA LEU A 174 6.25 -8.06 -6.22
C LEU A 174 7.00 -7.17 -5.23
N ALA A 175 7.57 -6.08 -5.73
CA ALA A 175 8.11 -4.97 -4.94
C ALA A 175 7.70 -3.67 -5.62
N SER A 176 7.51 -2.59 -4.86
CA SER A 176 7.11 -1.32 -5.47
C SER A 176 7.79 -0.10 -4.86
N LEU A 177 8.09 0.84 -5.75
CA LEU A 177 8.28 2.26 -5.52
C LEU A 177 7.27 2.98 -6.42
N TRP A 178 6.76 4.14 -6.01
CA TRP A 178 5.82 5.00 -6.74
C TRP A 178 5.41 4.50 -8.14
N SER A 179 4.17 4.01 -8.26
CA SER A 179 3.45 3.83 -9.53
C SER A 179 4.14 3.08 -10.69
N SER A 180 5.18 2.26 -10.45
CA SER A 180 5.83 1.51 -11.54
C SER A 180 5.98 0.02 -11.21
N TRP A 181 5.39 -0.81 -12.08
CA TRP A 181 5.36 -2.27 -12.00
C TRP A 181 5.73 -2.85 -13.37
N CYS A 182 6.54 -3.92 -13.39
CA CYS A 182 6.92 -4.64 -14.62
C CYS A 182 5.84 -5.60 -15.16
N TRP A 183 4.56 -5.27 -14.97
CA TRP A 183 3.44 -6.14 -15.38
C TRP A 183 2.38 -5.36 -16.18
N GLY A 184 2.77 -4.24 -16.79
CA GLY A 184 1.89 -3.42 -17.63
C GLY A 184 1.56 -4.02 -19.00
N ASP A 185 2.49 -4.81 -19.56
CA ASP A 185 2.45 -5.33 -20.94
C ASP A 185 2.90 -6.79 -21.06
N ALA A 186 2.61 -7.64 -20.06
CA ALA A 186 2.65 -9.07 -20.32
C ALA A 186 1.69 -9.37 -21.49
N PRO A 187 2.12 -10.07 -22.56
CA PRO A 187 1.21 -10.48 -23.62
C PRO A 187 0.06 -11.31 -23.01
N ARG A 188 -1.10 -11.30 -23.68
CA ARG A 188 -2.42 -11.77 -23.19
C ARG A 188 -2.47 -13.25 -22.73
N ASP A 189 -1.34 -13.95 -22.77
CA ASP A 189 -1.13 -15.38 -22.63
C ASP A 189 -0.16 -15.78 -21.49
N LYS A 190 0.46 -14.84 -20.76
CA LYS A 190 1.34 -15.16 -19.61
C LYS A 190 0.61 -15.18 -18.26
N ALA A 191 0.84 -16.23 -17.47
CA ALA A 191 0.28 -16.39 -16.13
C ALA A 191 1.13 -15.65 -15.07
N LEU A 192 0.49 -15.27 -13.95
CA LEU A 192 1.18 -14.77 -12.76
C LEU A 192 2.16 -15.84 -12.25
N GLY A 193 3.45 -15.52 -12.20
CA GLY A 193 4.53 -16.41 -11.74
C GLY A 193 5.60 -16.75 -12.77
N ASP A 194 5.39 -16.44 -14.05
CA ASP A 194 6.44 -16.56 -15.06
C ASP A 194 7.44 -15.40 -14.93
N SER A 195 8.74 -15.69 -15.01
CA SER A 195 9.82 -14.69 -14.97
C SER A 195 9.56 -13.52 -15.93
N PRO A 196 10.01 -12.29 -15.61
CA PRO A 196 9.83 -11.14 -16.48
C PRO A 196 10.38 -11.46 -17.87
N THR A 197 9.60 -11.11 -18.90
CA THR A 197 9.92 -11.30 -20.31
C THR A 197 11.34 -10.81 -20.64
N PRO A 198 12.17 -11.59 -21.34
CA PRO A 198 13.45 -11.12 -21.85
C PRO A 198 13.22 -9.90 -22.74
N GLY A 199 13.81 -8.76 -22.37
CA GLY A 199 13.68 -7.50 -23.12
C GLY A 199 12.74 -6.45 -22.51
N CYS A 200 12.11 -6.72 -21.36
CA CYS A 200 11.49 -5.66 -20.56
C CYS A 200 12.57 -5.00 -19.69
N THR A 201 12.96 -3.76 -20.00
CA THR A 201 13.64 -2.90 -19.02
C THR A 201 12.60 -2.41 -18.00
N PRO A 202 12.81 -2.65 -16.70
CA PRO A 202 11.96 -2.09 -15.66
C PRO A 202 11.86 -0.56 -15.78
N GLY A 203 10.65 -0.02 -15.99
CA GLY A 203 10.41 1.42 -16.08
C GLY A 203 10.00 1.99 -17.44
N SER A 204 9.46 1.20 -18.39
CA SER A 204 8.71 1.79 -19.51
C SER A 204 7.40 2.39 -19.00
N HIS A 205 7.25 3.70 -19.19
CA HIS A 205 6.09 4.49 -18.81
C HIS A 205 4.84 4.04 -19.56
N ASP A 206 4.06 3.13 -18.97
CA ASP A 206 2.67 2.93 -19.35
C ASP A 206 1.77 2.93 -18.11
N ALA A 207 1.07 4.05 -17.95
CA ALA A 207 -0.07 4.32 -17.07
C ALA A 207 -0.13 3.54 -15.75
N ASN A 208 0.23 4.24 -14.65
CA ASN A 208 -0.09 3.96 -13.25
C ASN A 208 -0.72 2.58 -12.99
N PRO A 209 0.09 1.53 -12.80
CA PRO A 209 -0.40 0.17 -12.64
C PRO A 209 -1.00 -0.09 -11.26
N MET A 210 -0.92 0.85 -10.32
CA MET A 210 -1.38 0.65 -8.94
C MET A 210 -2.91 0.58 -8.81
N ILE A 211 -3.64 1.15 -9.77
CA ILE A 211 -5.11 0.95 -9.89
C ILE A 211 -5.44 -0.50 -10.32
N LYS A 212 -4.46 -1.26 -10.84
CA LYS A 212 -4.68 -2.60 -11.43
C LYS A 212 -4.53 -3.74 -10.41
N VAL A 213 -3.94 -3.49 -9.23
CA VAL A 213 -3.71 -4.48 -8.18
C VAL A 213 -4.41 -4.06 -6.89
N ASN A 214 -5.30 -4.92 -6.38
CA ASN A 214 -5.90 -4.75 -5.05
C ASN A 214 -5.34 -5.82 -4.12
N ILE A 215 -5.11 -5.46 -2.88
CA ILE A 215 -4.90 -6.43 -1.80
C ILE A 215 -6.27 -6.78 -1.25
N VAL A 216 -6.63 -8.05 -1.32
CA VAL A 216 -7.85 -8.60 -0.75
C VAL A 216 -7.51 -9.33 0.53
N ASP A 217 -8.25 -9.02 1.58
CA ASP A 217 -8.15 -9.65 2.89
C ASP A 217 -9.51 -10.18 3.30
N HIS A 218 -9.47 -11.09 4.27
CA HIS A 218 -10.66 -11.60 4.93
C HIS A 218 -10.58 -11.21 6.40
N VAL A 219 -11.65 -10.66 6.95
CA VAL A 219 -11.74 -10.23 8.35
C VAL A 219 -12.88 -10.94 9.07
N VAL A 220 -12.68 -11.23 10.35
CA VAL A 220 -13.67 -11.90 11.19
C VAL A 220 -14.57 -10.86 11.85
N VAL A 221 -15.87 -10.95 11.61
CA VAL A 221 -16.89 -10.18 12.33
C VAL A 221 -17.26 -10.97 13.60
N PRO A 222 -17.06 -10.43 14.82
CA PRO A 222 -17.42 -11.12 16.05
C PRO A 222 -18.90 -11.54 16.08
N ALA A 223 -19.19 -12.76 16.54
CA ALA A 223 -20.58 -13.23 16.71
C ALA A 223 -21.38 -12.40 17.72
N THR A 224 -20.67 -11.80 18.69
CA THR A 224 -21.24 -10.92 19.71
C THR A 224 -21.44 -9.48 19.22
N MET A 225 -21.06 -9.15 17.97
CA MET A 225 -21.19 -7.80 17.44
C MET A 225 -22.68 -7.44 17.31
N PRO A 226 -23.17 -6.36 17.95
CA PRO A 226 -24.57 -5.99 17.86
C PRO A 226 -25.01 -5.70 16.44
N ALA A 227 -26.25 -6.07 16.11
CA ALA A 227 -26.84 -5.62 14.84
C ALA A 227 -26.95 -4.09 14.78
N GLY A 228 -26.93 -3.57 13.56
CA GLY A 228 -27.15 -2.17 13.27
C GLY A 228 -26.15 -1.57 12.30
N GLU A 229 -25.99 -0.26 12.41
CA GLU A 229 -25.32 0.57 11.44
C GLU A 229 -23.89 0.87 11.88
N TYR A 230 -22.91 0.61 11.01
CA TYR A 230 -21.49 0.76 11.31
C TYR A 230 -20.77 1.54 10.22
N LEU A 231 -19.71 2.22 10.62
CA LEU A 231 -18.65 2.67 9.72
C LEU A 231 -17.49 1.67 9.82
N LEU A 232 -17.11 1.10 8.70
CA LEU A 232 -15.85 0.36 8.55
C LEU A 232 -14.74 1.36 8.28
N SER A 233 -13.63 1.29 9.01
CA SER A 233 -12.41 2.02 8.75
C SER A 233 -11.32 1.04 8.31
N TRP A 234 -10.72 1.32 7.16
CA TRP A 234 -9.37 0.87 6.84
C TRP A 234 -8.39 1.95 7.29
N ARG A 235 -7.46 1.57 8.16
CA ARG A 235 -6.46 2.45 8.75
C ARG A 235 -5.08 1.95 8.35
N TRP A 236 -4.23 2.85 7.88
CA TRP A 236 -2.85 2.56 7.55
C TRP A 236 -1.93 3.58 8.22
N ASP A 237 -1.02 3.06 9.05
CA ASP A 237 0.09 3.82 9.63
C ASP A 237 1.35 3.55 8.82
N ALA A 238 1.88 4.61 8.18
CA ALA A 238 3.05 4.53 7.33
C ALA A 238 4.33 4.36 8.16
N GLU A 239 5.26 3.56 7.64
CA GLU A 239 6.58 3.36 8.26
C GLU A 239 7.60 4.40 7.76
N GLN A 240 7.54 4.72 6.47
CA GLN A 240 8.55 5.54 5.80
C GLN A 240 8.31 7.06 5.96
N THR A 241 7.08 7.45 6.28
CA THR A 241 6.67 8.85 6.40
C THR A 241 5.78 9.04 7.62
N LYS A 242 5.69 10.29 8.11
CA LYS A 242 4.80 10.65 9.22
C LYS A 242 3.36 10.82 8.74
N GLN A 243 2.82 9.79 8.09
CA GLN A 243 1.49 9.81 7.48
C GLN A 243 0.58 8.74 8.06
N VAL A 244 -0.70 9.07 8.04
CA VAL A 244 -1.80 8.22 8.45
C VAL A 244 -2.84 8.29 7.36
N TRP A 245 -3.18 7.14 6.78
CA TRP A 245 -4.19 7.04 5.73
C TRP A 245 -5.42 6.34 6.27
N GLN A 246 -6.59 6.87 5.94
CA GLN A 246 -7.86 6.37 6.44
C GLN A 246 -8.91 6.42 5.34
N ASN A 247 -9.62 5.29 5.16
CA ASN A 247 -10.77 5.19 4.29
C ASN A 247 -11.93 4.58 5.06
N CYS A 248 -13.15 5.03 4.76
CA CYS A 248 -14.35 4.60 5.45
C CYS A 248 -15.40 4.05 4.49
N ALA A 249 -16.21 3.09 4.95
CA ALA A 249 -17.36 2.55 4.22
C ALA A 249 -18.53 2.27 5.15
N ASP A 250 -19.76 2.41 4.65
CA ASP A 250 -20.98 2.04 5.38
C ASP A 250 -21.24 0.54 5.32
N VAL A 251 -21.36 -0.08 6.50
CA VAL A 251 -21.68 -1.49 6.68
C VAL A 251 -22.88 -1.62 7.62
N THR A 252 -23.80 -2.52 7.30
CA THR A 252 -24.86 -2.94 8.23
C THR A 252 -24.53 -4.33 8.76
N ILE A 253 -24.48 -4.48 10.09
CA ILE A 253 -24.33 -5.78 10.73
C ILE A 253 -25.72 -6.39 10.95
N SER A 254 -25.93 -7.61 10.44
CA SER A 254 -27.13 -8.44 10.67
C SER A 254 -26.77 -9.66 11.52
N HIS A 255 -27.77 -10.28 12.16
CA HIS A 255 -27.63 -11.56 12.88
C HIS A 255 -28.21 -12.70 12.05
#